data_AF-A0A2G9Z1F4-F1
#
_entry.id   AF-A0A2G9Z1F4-F1
#
_cell.length_a   1.000
_cell.length_b   1.000
_cell.length_c   1.000
_cell.angle_alpha   90.00
_cell.angle_beta   90.00
_cell.angle_gamma   90.00
#
_symmetry.space_group_name_H-M   'P 1'
#
loop_
_entity.id
_entity.type
_entity.pdbx_description
1 polymer ?
#
loop_
_entity_poly.entity_id
_entity_poly.type
_entity_poly.pdbx_seq_one_letter_code
_entity_poly.pdbx_strand_id
1 'polypeptide(L)'
;MNENQLNGYIREFGIARDQILREEAEMEILSEFAKDKLSAKLVFYGGTALRLVYGSPRFSEDIDLLVMKKTSFAEFKGFVADLVKKYDSWTLKDIKDKRQTMFALISIKDEKLKHSFSIKIEAHKPAHKPKIETELALVKSLLSIAEPLLLVPTLKELKKLKELALAGRKKGRDIFDLWYIAQALRENFVMPKKMPEYKKREFENELKVFLPKKYYPVISQLYEQIGASSKSQR
;
A
#
# COMPACT_ATOMS: atom_id res chain seq x y z
N MET A 1 -8.42 -0.21 -18.47
CA MET A 1 -8.61 -1.52 -19.15
C MET A 1 -10.05 -1.68 -19.66
N ASN A 2 -10.29 -2.55 -20.64
CA ASN A 2 -11.65 -2.90 -21.09
C ASN A 2 -12.30 -4.01 -20.22
N GLU A 3 -13.59 -4.25 -20.42
CA GLU A 3 -14.40 -5.19 -19.63
C GLU A 3 -13.93 -6.65 -19.72
N ASN A 4 -13.48 -7.09 -20.90
CA ASN A 4 -12.96 -8.45 -21.09
C ASN A 4 -11.62 -8.67 -20.36
N GLN A 5 -10.72 -7.68 -20.43
CA GLN A 5 -9.45 -7.70 -19.70
C GLN A 5 -9.70 -7.74 -18.18
N LEU A 6 -10.61 -6.89 -17.68
CA LEU A 6 -10.98 -6.87 -16.27
C LEU A 6 -11.51 -8.22 -15.79
N ASN A 7 -12.42 -8.83 -16.54
CA ASN A 7 -12.95 -10.16 -16.20
C ASN A 7 -11.86 -11.26 -16.28
N GLY A 8 -10.87 -11.11 -17.14
CA GLY A 8 -9.66 -11.94 -17.16
C GLY A 8 -8.88 -11.84 -15.86
N TYR A 9 -8.52 -10.63 -15.45
CA TYR A 9 -7.77 -10.39 -14.20
C TYR A 9 -8.54 -10.81 -12.95
N ILE A 10 -9.87 -10.64 -12.90
CA ILE A 10 -10.69 -11.14 -11.78
C ILE A 10 -10.53 -12.65 -11.62
N ARG A 11 -10.55 -13.40 -12.74
CA ARG A 11 -10.37 -14.86 -12.70
C ARG A 11 -8.94 -15.24 -12.33
N GLU A 12 -7.95 -14.57 -12.91
CA GLU A 12 -6.54 -14.85 -12.69
C GLU A 12 -6.11 -14.59 -11.24
N PHE A 13 -6.44 -13.41 -10.70
CA PHE A 13 -6.10 -13.05 -9.33
C PHE A 13 -7.08 -13.62 -8.31
N GLY A 14 -8.31 -13.94 -8.69
CA GLY A 14 -9.33 -14.38 -7.73
C GLY A 14 -9.62 -13.32 -6.66
N ILE A 15 -9.59 -12.04 -7.05
CA ILE A 15 -9.80 -10.86 -6.19
C ILE A 15 -11.03 -10.07 -6.66
N ALA A 16 -11.55 -9.21 -5.80
CA ALA A 16 -12.69 -8.38 -6.13
C ALA A 16 -12.36 -7.35 -7.24
N ARG A 17 -13.36 -7.03 -8.06
CA ARG A 17 -13.27 -6.14 -9.21
C ARG A 17 -12.71 -4.75 -8.86
N ASP A 18 -13.16 -4.20 -7.74
CA ASP A 18 -12.75 -2.89 -7.24
C ASP A 18 -11.25 -2.85 -6.88
N GLN A 19 -10.66 -3.96 -6.44
CA GLN A 19 -9.23 -4.04 -6.13
C GLN A 19 -8.37 -3.93 -7.41
N ILE A 20 -8.83 -4.52 -8.51
CA ILE A 20 -8.15 -4.44 -9.81
C ILE A 20 -8.21 -3.02 -10.37
N LEU A 21 -9.41 -2.41 -10.37
CA LEU A 21 -9.58 -1.04 -10.84
C LEU A 21 -8.84 -0.02 -9.95
N ARG A 22 -8.72 -0.31 -8.65
CA ARG A 22 -7.92 0.48 -7.74
C ARG A 22 -6.44 0.40 -8.03
N GLU A 23 -5.87 -0.80 -8.21
CA GLU A 23 -4.45 -0.94 -8.54
C GLU A 23 -4.13 -0.31 -9.92
N GLU A 24 -5.06 -0.34 -10.88
CA GLU A 24 -4.94 0.44 -12.14
C GLU A 24 -4.82 1.95 -11.85
N ALA A 25 -5.70 2.50 -11.02
CA ALA A 25 -5.62 3.92 -10.63
C ALA A 25 -4.37 4.25 -9.78
N GLU A 26 -3.90 3.34 -8.92
CA GLU A 26 -2.63 3.50 -8.20
C GLU A 26 -1.45 3.61 -9.17
N MET A 27 -1.43 2.81 -10.24
CA MET A 27 -0.40 2.90 -11.29
C MET A 27 -0.44 4.23 -12.05
N GLU A 28 -1.63 4.78 -12.33
CA GLU A 28 -1.78 6.11 -12.91
C GLU A 28 -1.22 7.20 -11.97
N ILE A 29 -1.56 7.15 -10.68
CA ILE A 29 -1.03 8.10 -9.67
C ILE A 29 0.50 8.03 -9.60
N LEU A 30 1.06 6.82 -9.52
CA LEU A 30 2.50 6.62 -9.39
C LEU A 30 3.25 7.03 -10.66
N SER A 31 2.61 6.86 -11.83
CA SER A 31 3.16 7.32 -13.12
C SER A 31 3.24 8.83 -13.22
N GLU A 32 2.23 9.56 -12.73
CA GLU A 32 2.27 11.01 -12.67
C GLU A 32 3.21 11.51 -11.58
N PHE A 33 3.23 10.86 -10.42
CA PHE A 33 4.14 11.18 -9.34
C PHE A 33 5.61 11.07 -9.79
N ALA A 34 5.97 10.03 -10.55
CA ALA A 34 7.33 9.85 -11.08
C ALA A 34 7.79 10.97 -12.02
N LYS A 35 6.86 11.68 -12.67
CA LYS A 35 7.16 12.83 -13.55
C LYS A 35 7.23 14.15 -12.78
N ASP A 36 6.65 14.19 -11.59
CA ASP A 36 6.61 15.39 -10.75
C ASP A 36 7.91 15.60 -9.97
N LYS A 37 8.24 16.86 -9.67
CA LYS A 37 9.44 17.25 -8.90
C LYS A 37 9.44 16.69 -7.47
N LEU A 38 8.28 16.34 -6.92
CA LEU A 38 8.13 15.71 -5.61
C LEU A 38 8.76 14.32 -5.55
N SER A 39 8.84 13.58 -6.67
CA SER A 39 9.51 12.26 -6.71
C SER A 39 10.98 12.30 -6.28
N ALA A 40 11.66 13.43 -6.49
CA ALA A 40 13.04 13.63 -6.05
C ALA A 40 13.18 14.01 -4.56
N LYS A 41 12.05 14.26 -3.87
CA LYS A 41 11.98 14.74 -2.48
C LYS A 41 11.30 13.73 -1.55
N LEU A 42 10.41 12.90 -2.09
CA LEU A 42 9.58 11.95 -1.37
C LEU A 42 9.92 10.54 -1.83
N VAL A 43 9.83 9.59 -0.90
CA VAL A 43 10.11 8.17 -1.12
C VAL A 43 8.78 7.42 -1.09
N PHE A 44 8.52 6.58 -2.09
CA PHE A 44 7.33 5.73 -2.14
C PHE A 44 7.53 4.50 -1.26
N TYR A 45 6.61 4.24 -0.33
CA TYR A 45 6.76 3.14 0.63
C TYR A 45 5.40 2.49 0.98
N GLY A 46 5.38 1.70 2.06
CA GLY A 46 4.15 1.15 2.61
C GLY A 46 3.70 -0.15 1.93
N GLY A 47 2.41 -0.46 2.07
CA GLY A 47 1.83 -1.69 1.54
C GLY A 47 1.83 -1.77 0.02
N THR A 48 1.64 -0.62 -0.63
CA THR A 48 1.56 -0.53 -2.10
C THR A 48 2.93 -0.67 -2.74
N ALA A 49 3.99 -0.14 -2.11
CA ALA A 49 5.37 -0.41 -2.53
C ALA A 49 5.72 -1.89 -2.39
N LEU A 50 5.32 -2.54 -1.29
CA LEU A 50 5.53 -3.97 -1.09
C LEU A 50 4.83 -4.81 -2.17
N ARG A 51 3.64 -4.40 -2.61
CA ARG A 51 2.87 -5.02 -3.71
C ARG A 51 3.56 -4.81 -5.06
N LEU A 52 3.80 -3.57 -5.45
CA LEU A 52 4.15 -3.19 -6.82
C LEU A 52 5.64 -3.22 -7.12
N VAL A 53 6.51 -3.14 -6.12
CA VAL A 53 7.97 -3.22 -6.31
C VAL A 53 8.51 -4.58 -5.90
N TYR A 54 8.06 -5.08 -4.74
CA TYR A 54 8.59 -6.32 -4.18
C TYR A 54 7.71 -7.55 -4.45
N GLY A 55 6.60 -7.40 -5.18
CA GLY A 55 5.81 -8.52 -5.69
C GLY A 55 4.91 -9.20 -4.65
N SER A 56 4.54 -8.53 -3.56
CA SER A 56 3.58 -9.09 -2.59
C SER A 56 2.26 -9.45 -3.28
N PRO A 57 1.63 -10.56 -2.92
CA PRO A 57 0.34 -10.94 -3.50
C PRO A 57 -0.85 -10.16 -2.93
N ARG A 58 -0.63 -9.38 -1.86
CA ARG A 58 -1.69 -8.64 -1.19
C ARG A 58 -1.91 -7.31 -1.91
N PHE A 59 -3.12 -7.10 -2.41
CA PHE A 59 -3.56 -5.80 -2.93
C PHE A 59 -3.53 -4.74 -1.82
N SER A 60 -3.39 -3.49 -2.22
CA SER A 60 -3.31 -2.34 -1.32
C SER A 60 -4.39 -1.32 -1.66
N GLU A 61 -4.46 -0.23 -0.89
CA GLU A 61 -5.50 0.78 -1.12
C GLU A 61 -5.07 2.25 -0.96
N ASP A 62 -3.86 2.46 -0.45
CA ASP A 62 -3.33 3.77 -0.07
C ASP A 62 -2.00 4.00 -0.78
N ILE A 63 -1.69 5.25 -1.16
CA ILE A 63 -0.37 5.64 -1.61
C ILE A 63 0.36 6.34 -0.46
N ASP A 64 1.32 5.65 0.12
CA ASP A 64 2.14 6.18 1.21
C ASP A 64 3.47 6.73 0.68
N LEU A 65 3.76 7.98 1.01
CA LEU A 65 4.98 8.70 0.67
C LEU A 65 5.69 9.17 1.93
N LEU A 66 7.02 9.15 1.94
CA LEU A 66 7.84 9.64 3.04
C LEU A 66 8.65 10.86 2.60
N VAL A 67 8.46 11.98 3.29
CA VAL A 67 9.16 13.23 2.99
C VAL A 67 10.61 13.15 3.47
N MET A 68 11.57 13.13 2.52
CA MET A 68 13.02 13.06 2.80
C MET A 68 13.71 14.42 2.69
N LYS A 69 13.13 15.33 1.90
CA LYS A 69 13.61 16.69 1.67
C LYS A 69 12.49 17.70 1.95
N LYS A 70 12.84 18.95 2.27
CA LYS A 70 11.88 20.02 2.55
C LYS A 70 10.85 20.10 1.41
N THR A 71 9.60 19.89 1.79
CA THR A 71 8.44 19.89 0.89
C THR A 71 7.35 20.72 1.54
N SER A 72 6.81 21.66 0.79
CA SER A 72 5.70 22.50 1.23
C SER A 72 4.36 21.85 0.90
N PHE A 73 3.33 22.19 1.68
CA PHE A 73 1.97 21.78 1.38
C PHE A 73 1.46 22.34 0.04
N ALA A 74 1.97 23.50 -0.40
CA ALA A 74 1.64 24.08 -1.70
C ALA A 74 2.11 23.19 -2.87
N GLU A 75 3.32 22.63 -2.78
CA GLU A 75 3.82 21.68 -3.79
C GLU A 75 2.97 20.40 -3.83
N PHE A 76 2.66 19.82 -2.66
CA PHE A 76 1.79 18.64 -2.57
C PHE A 76 0.39 18.92 -3.13
N LYS A 77 -0.20 20.08 -2.78
CA LYS A 77 -1.50 20.51 -3.30
C LYS A 77 -1.48 20.74 -4.81
N GLY A 78 -0.39 21.30 -5.34
CA GLY A 78 -0.18 21.47 -6.78
C GLY A 78 -0.22 20.13 -7.51
N PHE A 79 0.60 19.18 -7.06
CA PHE A 79 0.61 17.81 -7.61
C PHE A 79 -0.78 17.17 -7.61
N VAL A 80 -1.48 17.20 -6.47
CA VAL A 80 -2.82 16.60 -6.37
C VAL A 80 -3.83 17.30 -7.27
N ALA A 81 -3.74 18.63 -7.41
CA ALA A 81 -4.64 19.38 -8.29
C ALA A 81 -4.41 19.05 -9.76
N ASP A 82 -3.14 18.95 -10.19
CA ASP A 82 -2.79 18.61 -11.57
C ASP A 82 -3.15 17.16 -11.89
N LEU A 83 -2.96 16.25 -10.93
CA LEU A 83 -3.41 14.86 -11.01
C LEU A 83 -4.93 14.78 -11.24
N VAL A 84 -5.74 15.44 -10.42
CA VAL A 84 -7.21 15.36 -10.55
C VAL A 84 -7.70 16.04 -11.84
N LYS A 85 -7.07 17.12 -12.29
CA LYS A 85 -7.41 17.78 -13.57
C LYS A 85 -7.17 16.90 -14.80
N LYS A 86 -6.25 15.93 -14.69
CA LYS A 86 -5.89 15.05 -15.81
C LYS A 86 -6.96 13.99 -16.10
N TYR A 87 -7.78 13.64 -15.11
CA TYR A 87 -8.75 12.57 -15.20
C TYR A 87 -10.15 13.07 -14.83
N ASP A 88 -11.02 13.23 -15.83
CA ASP A 88 -12.39 13.78 -15.64
C ASP A 88 -13.24 12.99 -14.63
N SER A 89 -12.96 11.70 -14.46
CA SER A 89 -13.68 10.83 -13.53
C SER A 89 -13.17 10.88 -12.09
N TRP A 90 -12.15 11.70 -11.82
CA TRP A 90 -11.51 11.83 -10.51
C TRP A 90 -11.96 13.12 -9.83
N THR A 91 -12.14 13.07 -8.52
CA THR A 91 -12.61 14.21 -7.74
C THR A 91 -11.87 14.30 -6.42
N LEU A 92 -11.25 15.44 -6.15
CA LEU A 92 -10.66 15.72 -4.85
C LEU A 92 -11.76 15.88 -3.80
N LYS A 93 -11.81 14.97 -2.81
CA LYS A 93 -12.80 15.01 -1.72
C LYS A 93 -12.29 15.75 -0.50
N ASP A 94 -11.01 15.63 -0.21
CA ASP A 94 -10.39 16.27 0.96
C ASP A 94 -8.90 16.47 0.73
N ILE A 95 -8.34 17.55 1.26
CA ILE A 95 -6.90 17.82 1.25
C ILE A 95 -6.53 18.61 2.50
N LYS A 96 -5.57 18.10 3.27
CA LYS A 96 -5.24 18.64 4.59
C LYS A 96 -3.74 18.66 4.82
N ASP A 97 -3.27 19.72 5.47
CA ASP A 97 -1.95 19.77 6.06
C ASP A 97 -2.07 19.49 7.57
N LYS A 98 -1.69 18.28 7.99
CA LYS A 98 -1.64 17.90 9.41
C LYS A 98 -0.21 18.02 9.92
N ARG A 99 -0.02 18.05 11.24
CA ARG A 99 1.31 18.20 11.87
C ARG A 99 2.37 17.26 11.27
N GLN A 100 2.04 15.99 11.08
CA GLN A 100 2.98 14.95 10.61
C GLN A 100 2.62 14.33 9.26
N THR A 101 1.61 14.83 8.56
CA THR A 101 1.15 14.24 7.29
C THR A 101 0.50 15.31 6.41
N MET A 102 0.89 15.37 5.14
CA MET A 102 0.06 16.00 4.10
C MET A 102 -0.83 14.92 3.50
N PHE A 103 -2.12 15.16 3.42
CA PHE A 103 -3.13 14.16 3.10
C PHE A 103 -3.99 14.64 1.94
N ALA A 104 -4.31 13.74 1.01
CA ALA A 104 -5.34 13.93 0.02
C ALA A 104 -6.23 12.69 -0.10
N LEU A 105 -7.52 12.90 -0.34
CA LEU A 105 -8.49 11.86 -0.64
C LEU A 105 -9.11 12.11 -2.01
N ILE A 106 -8.89 11.20 -2.94
CA ILE A 106 -9.39 11.29 -4.31
C ILE A 106 -10.45 10.23 -4.51
N SER A 107 -11.65 10.63 -4.92
CA SER A 107 -12.73 9.73 -5.32
C SER A 107 -12.66 9.48 -6.82
N ILE A 108 -12.80 8.23 -7.22
CA ILE A 108 -12.72 7.80 -8.62
C ILE A 108 -14.02 7.10 -9.00
N LYS A 109 -14.65 7.59 -10.07
CA LYS A 109 -15.83 6.96 -10.68
C LYS A 109 -15.36 6.12 -11.87
N ASP A 110 -15.71 4.84 -11.87
CA ASP A 110 -15.54 3.97 -13.04
C ASP A 110 -16.91 3.40 -13.41
N GLU A 111 -17.28 3.45 -14.69
CA GLU A 111 -18.56 2.95 -15.20
C GLU A 111 -18.75 1.45 -14.95
N LYS A 112 -17.65 0.70 -14.76
CA LYS A 112 -17.65 -0.72 -14.42
C LYS A 112 -17.95 -1.00 -12.95
N LEU A 113 -18.20 0.04 -12.14
CA LEU A 113 -18.56 -0.05 -10.72
C LEU A 113 -19.88 0.68 -10.42
N LYS A 114 -20.69 0.09 -9.53
CA LYS A 114 -21.92 0.72 -9.04
C LYS A 114 -21.65 1.95 -8.16
N HIS A 115 -20.52 1.95 -7.46
CA HIS A 115 -20.13 3.00 -6.53
C HIS A 115 -18.68 3.42 -6.80
N SER A 116 -18.40 4.70 -6.62
CA SER A 116 -17.03 5.21 -6.66
C SER A 116 -16.21 4.61 -5.52
N PHE A 117 -14.92 4.43 -5.75
CA PHE A 117 -13.96 4.14 -4.69
C PHE A 117 -13.09 5.38 -4.42
N SER A 118 -12.30 5.36 -3.36
CA SER A 118 -11.39 6.47 -3.05
C SER A 118 -9.99 5.98 -2.76
N ILE A 119 -8.98 6.65 -3.31
CA ILE A 119 -7.58 6.44 -3.00
C ILE A 119 -7.12 7.58 -2.10
N LYS A 120 -6.40 7.21 -1.05
CA LYS A 120 -5.74 8.15 -0.15
C LYS A 120 -4.28 8.29 -0.53
N ILE A 121 -3.78 9.52 -0.57
CA ILE A 121 -2.37 9.82 -0.75
C ILE A 121 -1.88 10.49 0.55
N GLU A 122 -0.92 9.86 1.24
CA GLU A 122 -0.36 10.37 2.49
C GLU A 122 1.14 10.62 2.35
N ALA A 123 1.56 11.88 2.46
CA ALA A 123 2.97 12.25 2.55
C ALA A 123 3.35 12.52 4.02
N HIS A 124 4.00 11.53 4.63
CA HIS A 124 4.44 11.59 6.03
C HIS A 124 5.62 12.54 6.20
N LYS A 125 5.48 13.46 7.16
CA LYS A 125 6.47 14.46 7.58
C LYS A 125 7.11 14.00 8.89
N PRO A 126 8.21 13.22 8.83
CA PRO A 126 8.87 12.75 10.03
C PRO A 126 9.46 13.93 10.81
N ALA A 127 9.41 13.87 12.14
CA ALA A 127 9.92 14.94 13.01
C ALA A 127 11.45 15.14 12.87
N HIS A 128 12.16 14.07 12.51
CA HIS A 128 13.59 14.07 12.22
C HIS A 128 13.82 13.48 10.84
N LYS A 129 14.89 13.90 10.16
CA LYS A 129 15.26 13.34 8.86
C LYS A 129 15.55 11.85 9.04
N PRO A 130 14.75 10.94 8.46
CA PRO A 130 14.92 9.51 8.68
C PRO A 130 16.17 9.04 7.95
N LYS A 131 16.96 8.21 8.61
CA LYS A 131 18.08 7.48 7.99
C LYS A 131 17.52 6.15 7.48
N ILE A 132 16.98 6.17 6.27
CA ILE A 132 16.43 5.00 5.60
C ILE A 132 17.24 4.77 4.33
N GLU A 133 17.68 3.53 4.15
CA GLU A 133 18.32 3.08 2.92
C GLU A 133 17.26 2.95 1.82
N THR A 134 17.52 3.59 0.68
CA THR A 134 16.60 3.64 -0.46
C THR A 134 17.30 3.26 -1.74
N GLU A 135 16.55 2.68 -2.66
CA GLU A 135 16.98 2.34 -4.01
C GLU A 135 16.00 2.89 -5.05
N LEU A 136 16.48 3.07 -6.28
CA LEU A 136 15.59 3.32 -7.42
C LEU A 136 15.03 1.98 -7.88
N ALA A 137 13.71 1.88 -7.99
CA ALA A 137 13.03 0.67 -8.43
C ALA A 137 11.92 0.97 -9.42
N LEU A 138 11.72 0.05 -10.36
CA LEU A 138 10.57 0.06 -11.25
C LEU A 138 9.34 -0.42 -10.47
N VAL A 139 8.28 0.38 -10.50
CA VAL A 139 6.96 -0.02 -10.00
C VAL A 139 6.26 -0.78 -11.12
N LYS A 140 5.86 -2.03 -10.85
CA LYS A 140 5.26 -2.92 -11.86
C LYS A 140 3.92 -3.46 -11.39
N SER A 141 2.95 -3.48 -12.30
CA SER A 141 1.69 -4.19 -12.13
C SER A 141 1.39 -4.93 -13.42
N LEU A 142 0.79 -6.11 -13.32
CA LEU A 142 0.23 -6.81 -14.49
C LEU A 142 -0.96 -6.06 -15.10
N LEU A 143 -1.51 -5.08 -14.37
CA LEU A 143 -2.66 -4.28 -14.78
C LEU A 143 -2.28 -3.03 -15.58
N SER A 144 -0.99 -2.72 -15.71
CA SER A 144 -0.50 -1.53 -16.42
C SER A 144 0.76 -1.84 -17.21
N ILE A 145 0.92 -1.18 -18.35
CA ILE A 145 2.17 -1.21 -19.14
C ILE A 145 3.19 -0.19 -18.64
N ALA A 146 2.79 0.74 -17.76
CA ALA A 146 3.68 1.74 -17.21
C ALA A 146 4.61 1.11 -16.17
N GLU A 147 5.88 1.49 -16.21
CA GLU A 147 6.90 1.07 -15.24
C GLU A 147 7.59 2.31 -14.65
N PRO A 148 6.90 3.15 -13.84
CA PRO A 148 7.51 4.34 -13.30
C PRO A 148 8.70 4.00 -12.38
N LEU A 149 9.76 4.80 -12.48
CA LEU A 149 10.96 4.67 -11.67
C LEU A 149 10.86 5.59 -10.43
N LEU A 150 10.83 5.01 -9.23
CA LEU A 150 10.68 5.74 -7.98
C LEU A 150 11.75 5.36 -6.96
N LEU A 151 12.08 6.30 -6.07
CA LEU A 151 12.82 5.97 -4.86
C LEU A 151 11.93 5.22 -3.87
N VAL A 152 12.39 4.07 -3.42
CA VAL A 152 11.71 3.21 -2.44
C VAL A 152 12.68 2.76 -1.35
N PRO A 153 12.23 2.50 -0.10
CA PRO A 153 13.07 1.88 0.90
C PRO A 153 13.41 0.46 0.49
N THR A 154 14.62 -0.01 0.80
CA THR A 154 14.96 -1.43 0.59
C THR A 154 13.97 -2.33 1.34
N LEU A 155 13.84 -3.58 0.91
CA LEU A 155 12.93 -4.54 1.55
C LEU A 155 13.21 -4.70 3.06
N LYS A 156 14.48 -4.60 3.47
CA LYS A 156 14.89 -4.61 4.89
C LYS A 156 14.40 -3.37 5.64
N GLU A 157 14.43 -2.19 5.03
CA GLU A 157 13.89 -0.97 5.64
C GLU A 157 12.35 -0.99 5.69
N LEU A 158 11.68 -1.52 4.66
CA LEU A 158 10.23 -1.75 4.72
C LEU A 158 9.85 -2.68 5.87
N LYS A 159 10.64 -3.73 6.15
CA LYS A 159 10.46 -4.60 7.32
C LYS A 159 10.45 -3.79 8.62
N LYS A 160 11.47 -2.95 8.84
CA LYS A 160 11.60 -2.10 10.04
C LYS A 160 10.42 -1.14 10.17
N LEU A 161 10.01 -0.50 9.08
CA LEU A 161 8.86 0.41 9.07
C LEU A 161 7.56 -0.33 9.42
N LYS A 162 7.38 -1.57 8.95
CA LYS A 162 6.23 -2.41 9.27
C LYS A 162 6.21 -2.85 10.73
N GLU A 163 7.36 -3.25 11.29
CA GLU A 163 7.50 -3.60 12.71
C GLU A 163 7.14 -2.41 13.62
N LEU A 164 7.61 -1.20 13.26
CA LEU A 164 7.26 0.03 13.98
C LEU A 164 5.77 0.36 13.89
N ALA A 165 5.16 0.21 12.72
CA ALA A 165 3.73 0.47 12.52
C ALA A 165 2.85 -0.48 13.34
N LEU A 166 3.19 -1.77 13.39
CA LEU A 166 2.45 -2.79 14.11
C LEU A 166 2.33 -2.48 15.62
N ALA A 167 3.35 -1.84 16.21
CA ALA A 167 3.32 -1.44 17.61
C ALA A 167 2.24 -0.40 17.93
N GLY A 168 1.82 0.40 16.94
CA GLY A 168 0.90 1.52 17.11
C GLY A 168 -0.49 1.32 16.52
N ARG A 169 -0.77 0.21 15.82
CA ARG A 169 -2.09 -0.02 15.19
C ARG A 169 -2.47 -1.49 15.11
N LYS A 170 -3.78 -1.74 15.09
CA LYS A 170 -4.38 -3.06 14.90
C LYS A 170 -4.78 -3.26 13.45
N LYS A 171 -3.90 -3.88 12.66
CA LYS A 171 -4.10 -4.21 11.24
C LYS A 171 -3.49 -5.58 10.95
N GLY A 172 -4.34 -6.58 10.69
CA GLY A 172 -3.89 -7.95 10.38
C GLY A 172 -3.01 -8.01 9.13
N ARG A 173 -3.18 -7.05 8.22
CA ARG A 173 -2.34 -6.87 7.02
C ARG A 173 -0.85 -6.66 7.32
N ASP A 174 -0.51 -6.02 8.45
CA ASP A 174 0.90 -5.84 8.81
C ASP A 174 1.57 -7.16 9.20
N ILE A 175 0.83 -8.10 9.80
CA ILE A 175 1.34 -9.45 10.10
C ILE A 175 1.59 -10.23 8.81
N PHE A 176 0.65 -10.18 7.85
CA PHE A 176 0.85 -10.79 6.54
C PHE A 176 2.05 -10.19 5.80
N ASP A 177 2.20 -8.87 5.83
CA ASP A 177 3.32 -8.19 5.18
C ASP A 177 4.67 -8.60 5.78
N LEU A 178 4.77 -8.69 7.12
CA LEU A 178 5.99 -9.16 7.76
C LEU A 178 6.30 -10.63 7.42
N TRP A 179 5.28 -11.49 7.35
CA TRP A 179 5.44 -12.86 6.88
C TRP A 179 5.95 -12.89 5.44
N TYR A 180 5.36 -12.11 4.54
CA TYR A 180 5.77 -12.05 3.15
C TYR A 180 7.21 -11.53 3.00
N ILE A 181 7.56 -10.46 3.72
CA ILE A 181 8.91 -9.90 3.73
C ILE A 181 9.93 -10.94 4.19
N ALA A 182 9.62 -11.72 5.22
CA ALA A 182 10.50 -12.82 5.66
C ALA A 182 10.70 -13.87 4.55
N GLN A 183 9.64 -14.25 3.83
CA GLN A 183 9.77 -15.17 2.69
C GLN A 183 10.64 -14.59 1.57
N ALA A 184 10.41 -13.32 1.21
CA ALA A 184 11.14 -12.62 0.15
C ALA A 184 12.63 -12.42 0.50
N LEU A 185 12.94 -12.20 1.78
CA LEU A 185 14.31 -12.14 2.31
C LEU A 185 14.95 -13.52 2.54
N ARG A 186 14.19 -14.61 2.38
CA ARG A 186 14.60 -15.99 2.70
C ARG A 186 15.01 -16.15 4.17
N GLU A 187 14.27 -15.49 5.05
CA GLU A 187 14.44 -15.53 6.50
C GLU A 187 13.32 -16.35 7.15
N ASN A 188 13.57 -16.89 8.34
CA ASN A 188 12.52 -17.46 9.16
C ASN A 188 11.58 -16.36 9.65
N PHE A 189 10.29 -16.51 9.38
CA PHE A 189 9.29 -15.61 9.93
C PHE A 189 9.18 -15.84 11.45
N VAL A 190 9.33 -14.76 12.21
CA VAL A 190 9.14 -14.76 13.67
C VAL A 190 7.94 -13.88 13.97
N MET A 191 6.95 -14.44 14.67
CA MET A 191 5.77 -13.68 15.07
C MET A 191 6.19 -12.51 15.98
N PRO A 192 5.72 -11.27 15.71
CA PRO A 192 6.04 -10.12 16.56
C PRO A 192 5.60 -10.34 18.02
N LYS A 193 6.48 -9.99 18.96
CA LYS A 193 6.21 -10.19 20.40
C LYS A 193 5.08 -9.28 20.89
N LYS A 194 5.12 -8.00 20.50
CA LYS A 194 4.12 -6.99 20.84
C LYS A 194 3.21 -6.78 19.65
N MET A 195 1.98 -7.24 19.77
CA MET A 195 0.94 -7.06 18.77
C MET A 195 -0.43 -6.96 19.46
N PRO A 196 -1.39 -6.25 18.86
CA PRO A 196 -2.74 -6.20 19.41
C PRO A 196 -3.44 -7.55 19.28
N GLU A 197 -4.43 -7.78 20.14
CA GLU A 197 -5.23 -9.00 20.08
C GLU A 197 -6.24 -8.94 18.92
N TYR A 198 -6.24 -9.98 18.08
CA TYR A 198 -7.15 -10.10 16.94
C TYR A 198 -8.21 -11.17 17.18
N LYS A 199 -9.48 -10.85 16.90
CA LYS A 199 -10.51 -11.90 16.78
C LYS A 199 -10.33 -12.62 15.44
N LYS A 200 -10.48 -13.94 15.40
CA LYS A 200 -10.34 -14.76 14.17
C LYS A 200 -11.08 -14.18 12.97
N ARG A 201 -12.37 -13.90 13.16
CA ARG A 201 -13.23 -13.37 12.09
C ARG A 201 -12.77 -11.99 11.60
N GLU A 202 -12.30 -11.13 12.51
CA GLU A 202 -11.79 -9.80 12.16
C GLU A 202 -10.51 -9.91 11.31
N PHE A 203 -9.55 -10.72 11.77
CA PHE A 203 -8.28 -10.96 11.09
C PHE A 203 -8.49 -11.57 9.70
N GLU A 204 -9.30 -12.61 9.61
CA GLU A 204 -9.60 -13.27 8.34
C GLU A 204 -10.33 -12.35 7.37
N ASN A 205 -11.37 -11.63 7.83
CA ASN A 205 -12.15 -10.77 6.96
C ASN A 205 -11.32 -9.61 6.40
N GLU A 206 -10.46 -9.00 7.23
CA GLU A 206 -9.55 -7.95 6.76
C GLU A 206 -8.65 -8.48 5.64
N LEU A 207 -7.99 -9.62 5.86
CA LEU A 207 -7.03 -10.17 4.90
C LEU A 207 -7.68 -10.70 3.61
N LYS A 208 -8.86 -11.34 3.72
CA LYS A 208 -9.61 -11.89 2.56
C LYS A 208 -10.09 -10.82 1.58
N VAL A 209 -10.19 -9.56 1.99
CA VAL A 209 -10.51 -8.44 1.08
C VAL A 209 -9.36 -8.18 0.11
N PHE A 210 -8.11 -8.35 0.55
CA PHE A 210 -6.92 -7.92 -0.18
C PHE A 210 -6.07 -9.07 -0.72
N LEU A 211 -6.42 -10.32 -0.39
CA LEU A 211 -5.66 -11.49 -0.82
C LEU A 211 -6.46 -12.36 -1.80
N PRO A 212 -5.81 -12.82 -2.88
CA PRO A 212 -6.30 -13.94 -3.68
C PRO A 212 -6.65 -15.15 -2.81
N LYS A 213 -7.71 -15.87 -3.19
CA LYS A 213 -8.18 -17.08 -2.48
C LYS A 213 -7.08 -18.12 -2.22
N LYS A 214 -6.10 -18.23 -3.12
CA LYS A 214 -4.95 -19.15 -2.98
C LYS A 214 -4.07 -18.87 -1.74
N TYR A 215 -4.13 -17.67 -1.17
CA TYR A 215 -3.39 -17.31 0.06
C TYR A 215 -4.22 -17.47 1.34
N TYR A 216 -5.48 -17.90 1.26
CA TYR A 216 -6.30 -18.12 2.46
C TYR A 216 -5.70 -19.13 3.46
N PRO A 217 -5.03 -20.22 3.04
CA PRO A 217 -4.32 -21.09 3.98
C PRO A 217 -3.27 -20.35 4.83
N VAL A 218 -2.57 -19.37 4.25
CA VAL A 218 -1.59 -18.54 4.98
C VAL A 218 -2.28 -17.72 6.05
N ILE A 219 -3.47 -17.18 5.77
CA ILE A 219 -4.27 -16.43 6.75
C ILE A 219 -4.57 -17.31 7.98
N SER A 220 -5.05 -18.54 7.75
CA SER A 220 -5.36 -19.49 8.82
C SER A 220 -4.12 -19.86 9.63
N GLN A 221 -3.01 -20.16 8.95
CA GLN A 221 -1.73 -20.50 9.60
C GLN A 221 -1.21 -19.34 10.46
N LEU A 222 -1.24 -18.10 9.96
CA LEU A 222 -0.80 -16.93 10.72
C LEU A 222 -1.67 -16.72 11.97
N TYR A 223 -2.98 -16.92 11.86
CA TYR A 223 -3.88 -16.81 13.01
C TYR A 223 -3.61 -17.86 14.09
N GLU A 224 -3.32 -19.10 13.70
CA GLU A 224 -2.94 -20.15 14.65
C GLU A 224 -1.62 -19.81 15.38
N GLN A 225 -0.65 -19.26 14.66
CA GLN A 225 0.62 -18.81 15.25
C GLN A 225 0.44 -17.62 16.22
N ILE A 226 -0.51 -16.72 15.95
CA ILE A 226 -0.87 -15.64 16.89
C ILE A 226 -1.35 -16.25 18.21
N GLY A 227 -2.21 -17.26 18.16
CA GLY A 227 -2.73 -17.97 19.33
C GLY A 227 -1.68 -18.80 20.09
N ALA A 228 -0.68 -19.34 19.40
CA ALA A 228 0.44 -20.04 20.03
C ALA A 228 1.42 -19.08 20.72
N SER A 229 1.72 -17.93 20.09
CA SER A 229 2.62 -16.90 20.63
C SER A 229 2.05 -16.22 21.88
N SER A 230 0.73 -16.04 21.97
CA SER A 230 0.10 -15.47 23.17
C SER A 230 0.14 -16.40 24.38
N LYS A 231 0.27 -17.72 24.17
CA LYS A 231 0.40 -18.72 25.24
C LYS A 231 1.83 -18.89 25.75
N SER A 232 2.85 -18.65 24.92
CA SER A 232 4.27 -18.74 25.31
C SER A 232 4.82 -17.50 26.02
N GLN A 233 4.03 -16.42 26.07
CA GLN A 233 4.35 -15.16 26.77
C GLN A 233 3.64 -15.02 28.13
N ARG A 234 2.84 -16.00 28.53
CA ARG A 234 2.23 -16.12 29.87
C ARG A 234 3.01 -17.13 30.68
#